data_AF-A0A7J2YWN7-F1
#
_entry.id   AF-A0A7J2YWN7-F1
#
_cell.length_a   1.000
_cell.length_b   1.000
_cell.length_c   1.000
_cell.angle_alpha   90.00
_cell.angle_beta   90.00
_cell.angle_gamma   90.00
#
_symmetry.space_group_name_H-M   'P 1'
#
loop_
_entity.id
_entity.type
_entity.pdbx_description
1 polymer ?
#
loop_
_entity_poly.entity_id
_entity_poly.type
_entity_poly.pdbx_seq_one_letter_code
_entity_poly.pdbx_strand_id
1 'polypeptide(L)'
;MSLVTPYRFTTRVRSIPRIVERWGTKAYALLAFLRHPRPVRRYLYTTNQLERLAKEIKRRTKVVEVFCGEGAVEKLLYLVLSQLDEAWGVRRLRGFAEIHIGNYHVALTH
;
A
#
# COMPACT_ATOMS: atom_id res chain seq x y z
N MET A 1 31.60 -8.18 26.31
CA MET A 1 30.18 -8.42 26.68
C MET A 1 29.35 -7.31 26.09
N SER A 2 28.59 -7.63 25.05
CA SER A 2 27.94 -6.68 24.15
C SER A 2 26.67 -6.10 24.77
N LEU A 3 26.59 -4.77 24.83
CA LEU A 3 25.40 -4.03 25.21
C LEU A 3 24.35 -4.14 24.11
N VAL A 4 23.36 -5.02 24.28
CA VAL A 4 22.13 -5.01 23.47
C VAL A 4 21.22 -3.94 24.06
N THR A 5 21.18 -2.78 23.42
CA THR A 5 20.23 -1.72 23.75
C THR A 5 18.82 -2.17 23.35
N PRO A 6 17.82 -2.14 24.27
CA PRO A 6 16.46 -2.48 23.92
C PRO A 6 15.85 -1.34 23.10
N TYR A 7 15.28 -1.71 21.95
CA TYR A 7 14.59 -0.82 21.03
C TYR A 7 13.57 0.10 21.75
N ARG A 8 13.80 1.40 21.64
CA ARG A 8 13.01 2.49 22.24
C ARG A 8 11.69 2.72 21.48
N PHE A 9 10.74 1.79 21.57
CA PHE A 9 9.42 1.92 20.93
C PHE A 9 8.31 2.50 21.83
N THR A 10 8.54 2.74 23.13
CA THR A 10 7.42 2.80 24.09
C THR A 10 6.96 4.21 24.51
N THR A 11 7.68 5.29 24.16
CA THR A 11 7.39 6.61 24.77
C THR A 11 6.54 7.56 23.91
N ARG A 12 6.39 7.32 22.59
CA ARG A 12 5.68 8.26 21.69
C ARG A 12 4.21 7.93 21.41
N VAL A 13 3.81 6.66 21.57
CA VAL A 13 2.43 6.21 21.30
C VAL A 13 1.42 6.71 22.33
N ARG A 14 1.88 7.04 23.56
CA ARG A 14 1.02 7.56 24.63
C ARG A 14 0.45 8.96 24.37
N SER A 15 1.00 9.74 23.43
CA SER A 15 0.61 11.14 23.26
C SER A 15 -0.53 11.38 22.25
N ILE A 16 -1.13 10.34 21.65
CA ILE A 16 -2.25 10.51 20.71
C ILE A 16 -3.38 9.50 20.98
N PRO A 17 -4.12 9.65 22.09
CA PRO A 17 -5.13 8.67 22.54
C PRO A 17 -6.21 8.41 21.49
N ARG A 18 -6.61 9.43 20.72
CA ARG A 18 -7.64 9.33 19.69
C ARG A 18 -7.27 8.43 18.51
N ILE A 19 -5.98 8.29 18.19
CA ILE A 19 -5.53 7.39 17.12
C ILE A 19 -5.55 5.96 17.62
N VAL A 20 -5.09 5.72 18.86
CA VAL A 20 -5.06 4.38 19.48
C VAL A 20 -6.48 3.81 19.59
N GLU A 21 -7.45 4.62 20.02
CA GLU A 21 -8.86 4.22 20.08
C GLU A 21 -9.43 3.84 18.71
N ARG A 22 -9.15 4.65 17.67
CA ARG A 22 -9.57 4.36 16.29
C ARG A 22 -8.92 3.09 15.74
N TRP A 23 -7.67 2.83 16.10
CA TRP A 23 -6.95 1.62 15.71
C TRP A 23 -7.54 0.39 16.40
N GLY A 24 -7.88 0.48 17.68
CA GLY A 24 -8.59 -0.58 18.41
C GLY A 24 -9.94 -0.91 17.76
N THR A 25 -10.73 0.12 17.45
CA THR A 25 -12.04 -0.03 16.81
C THR A 25 -11.97 -0.66 15.41
N LYS A 26 -10.93 -0.32 14.63
CA LYS A 26 -10.72 -0.82 13.25
C LYS A 26 -9.68 -1.93 13.15
N ALA A 27 -9.31 -2.56 14.27
CA ALA A 27 -8.24 -3.56 14.32
C ALA A 27 -8.51 -4.73 13.36
N TYR A 28 -9.77 -5.15 13.22
CA TYR A 28 -10.16 -6.21 12.29
C TYR A 28 -9.78 -5.90 10.83
N ALA A 29 -9.96 -4.65 10.39
CA ALA A 29 -9.62 -4.23 9.03
C ALA A 29 -8.10 -4.07 8.86
N LEU A 30 -7.43 -3.53 9.89
CA LEU A 30 -5.98 -3.34 9.88
C LEU A 30 -5.20 -4.66 9.90
N LEU A 31 -5.75 -5.71 10.52
CA LEU A 31 -5.09 -7.02 10.61
C LEU A 31 -5.52 -7.99 9.51
N ALA A 32 -6.52 -7.65 8.69
CA ALA A 32 -7.01 -8.49 7.60
C ALA A 32 -5.89 -8.94 6.65
N PHE A 33 -4.89 -8.09 6.40
CA PHE A 33 -3.78 -8.42 5.50
C PHE A 33 -2.89 -9.57 6.01
N LEU A 34 -2.90 -9.86 7.32
CA LEU A 34 -2.11 -10.95 7.91
C LEU A 34 -2.59 -12.32 7.45
N ARG A 35 -3.83 -12.42 6.96
CA ARG A 35 -4.37 -13.65 6.35
C ARG A 35 -3.64 -14.03 5.06
N HIS A 36 -2.95 -13.09 4.42
CA HIS A 36 -2.18 -13.37 3.21
C HIS A 36 -0.77 -13.91 3.52
N PRO A 37 -0.17 -14.68 2.58
CA PRO A 37 1.19 -15.18 2.70
C PRO A 37 2.22 -14.06 2.89
N ARG A 38 3.27 -14.31 3.71
CA ARG A 38 4.35 -13.35 3.98
C ARG A 38 4.96 -12.70 2.71
N PRO A 39 5.18 -13.44 1.60
CA PRO A 39 5.72 -12.85 0.36
C PRO A 39 4.82 -11.75 -0.23
N VAL A 40 3.49 -11.84 -0.05
CA VAL A 40 2.52 -10.88 -0.59
C VAL A 40 2.32 -9.68 0.32
N ARG A 41 2.46 -9.86 1.64
CA ARG A 41 2.18 -8.79 2.63
C ARG A 41 2.93 -7.50 2.33
N ARG A 42 4.16 -7.60 1.79
CA ARG A 42 4.96 -6.45 1.34
C ARG A 42 4.23 -5.53 0.36
N TYR A 43 3.44 -6.12 -0.53
CA TYR A 43 2.67 -5.38 -1.52
C TYR A 43 1.36 -4.83 -0.96
N LEU A 44 0.85 -5.40 0.13
CA LEU A 44 -0.40 -4.96 0.76
C LEU A 44 -0.22 -3.77 1.69
N TYR A 45 0.87 -3.72 2.47
CA TYR A 45 1.11 -2.60 3.38
C TYR A 45 1.76 -1.38 2.69
N THR A 46 2.27 -1.53 1.46
CA THR A 46 2.91 -0.41 0.75
C THR A 46 1.87 0.47 0.06
N THR A 47 1.91 1.76 0.35
CA THR A 47 1.11 2.79 -0.31
C THR A 47 1.85 3.47 -1.46
N ASN A 48 3.10 3.06 -1.75
CA ASN A 48 3.98 3.74 -2.71
C ASN A 48 3.35 3.92 -4.09
N GLN A 49 2.64 2.91 -4.59
CA GLN A 49 2.01 2.97 -5.91
C GLN A 49 0.82 3.93 -5.92
N LEU A 50 0.02 3.94 -4.85
CA LEU A 50 -1.10 4.87 -4.68
C LEU A 50 -0.60 6.31 -4.53
N GLU A 51 0.45 6.53 -3.75
CA GLU A 51 1.09 7.83 -3.58
C GLU A 51 1.67 8.35 -4.90
N ARG A 52 2.32 7.47 -5.68
CA ARG A 52 2.86 7.82 -7.00
C ARG A 52 1.74 8.18 -7.98
N LEU A 53 0.65 7.41 -8.01
CA LEU A 53 -0.55 7.73 -8.80
C LEU A 53 -1.11 9.10 -8.40
N ALA A 54 -1.34 9.34 -7.11
CA ALA A 54 -1.89 10.60 -6.62
C ALA A 54 -0.98 11.79 -6.96
N LYS A 55 0.35 11.61 -6.88
CA LYS A 55 1.32 12.63 -7.28
C LYS A 55 1.25 12.92 -8.78
N GLU A 56 1.09 11.89 -9.60
CA GLU A 56 1.01 12.03 -11.06
C GLU A 56 -0.29 12.73 -11.49
N ILE A 57 -1.43 12.35 -10.89
CA ILE A 57 -2.71 13.05 -11.10
C ILE A 57 -2.55 14.53 -10.76
N LYS A 58 -2.06 14.85 -9.54
CA LYS A 58 -1.84 16.24 -9.11
C LYS A 58 -0.92 17.01 -10.07
N ARG A 59 0.13 16.37 -10.58
CA ARG A 59 1.06 17.00 -11.55
C ARG A 59 0.34 17.37 -12.84
N ARG A 60 -0.44 16.46 -13.43
CA ARG A 60 -1.14 16.71 -14.70
C ARG A 60 -2.30 17.68 -14.56
N THR A 61 -3.04 17.58 -13.46
CA THR A 61 -4.09 18.56 -13.13
C THR A 61 -3.51 19.95 -12.92
N LYS A 62 -2.29 20.08 -12.36
CA LYS A 62 -1.65 21.40 -12.20
C LYS A 62 -1.25 22.04 -13.55
N VAL A 63 -0.93 21.24 -14.57
CA VAL A 63 -0.59 21.75 -15.90
C VAL A 63 -1.83 22.22 -16.65
N VAL A 64 -2.97 21.57 -16.41
CA VAL A 64 -4.26 21.97 -16.98
C VAL A 64 -4.89 23.02 -16.07
N GLU A 65 -4.67 24.30 -16.37
CA GLU A 65 -5.13 25.41 -15.52
C GLU A 65 -6.66 25.48 -15.40
N VAL A 66 -7.40 25.13 -16.47
CA VAL A 66 -8.87 25.11 -16.49
C VAL A 66 -9.36 23.89 -17.28
N PHE A 67 -10.29 23.14 -16.70
CA PHE A 67 -10.96 22.03 -17.39
C PHE A 67 -12.29 22.50 -18.00
N CYS A 68 -12.57 22.10 -19.24
CA CYS A 68 -13.83 22.41 -19.94
C CYS A 68 -15.05 21.62 -19.41
N GLY A 69 -14.98 21.03 -18.21
CA GLY A 69 -16.04 20.21 -17.59
C GLY A 69 -15.55 18.89 -17.02
N GLU A 70 -16.43 18.14 -16.35
CA GLU A 70 -16.11 16.87 -15.67
C GLU A 70 -15.55 15.81 -16.63
N GLY A 71 -16.10 15.70 -17.84
CA GLY A 71 -15.62 14.75 -18.85
C GLY A 71 -14.17 14.98 -19.30
N ALA A 72 -13.65 16.21 -19.19
CA ALA A 72 -12.22 16.47 -19.47
C ALA A 72 -11.32 15.93 -18.34
N VAL A 73 -11.78 16.01 -17.09
CA VAL A 73 -11.08 15.46 -15.92
C VAL A 73 -11.09 13.93 -15.98
N GLU A 74 -12.23 13.32 -16.31
CA GLU A 74 -12.35 11.87 -16.47
C GLU A 74 -11.43 11.34 -17.58
N LYS A 75 -11.37 12.01 -18.73
CA LYS A 75 -10.43 11.65 -19.81
C LYS A 75 -8.98 11.71 -19.35
N LEU A 76 -8.59 12.73 -18.58
CA LEU A 76 -7.24 12.83 -18.03
C LEU A 76 -6.96 11.68 -17.07
N LEU A 77 -7.90 11.36 -16.18
CA LEU A 77 -7.77 10.25 -15.24
C LEU A 77 -7.64 8.91 -15.98
N TYR A 78 -8.47 8.68 -16.99
CA TYR A 78 -8.40 7.49 -17.85
C TYR A 78 -7.02 7.36 -18.50
N LEU A 79 -6.49 8.44 -19.12
CA LEU A 79 -5.17 8.41 -19.74
C LEU A 79 -4.04 8.10 -18.75
N VAL A 80 -4.11 8.62 -17.52
CA VAL A 80 -3.13 8.30 -16.48
C VAL A 80 -3.21 6.83 -16.09
N LEU A 81 -4.42 6.30 -15.91
CA LEU A 81 -4.64 4.91 -15.53
C LEU A 81 -4.21 3.94 -16.63
N SER A 82 -4.54 4.22 -17.90
CA SER A 82 -4.11 3.41 -19.05
C SER A 82 -2.58 3.33 -19.15
N GLN A 83 -1.87 4.43 -18.93
CA GLN A 83 -0.41 4.43 -18.93
C GLN A 83 0.20 3.62 -17.77
N LEU A 84 -0.46 3.62 -16.62
CA LEU A 84 -0.03 2.79 -15.49
C LEU A 84 -0.30 1.31 -15.74
N ASP A 85 -1.45 0.99 -16.34
CA ASP A 85 -1.80 -0.37 -16.72
C ASP A 85 -0.75 -0.97 -17.67
N GLU A 86 -0.39 -0.23 -18.72
CA GLU A 86 0.68 -0.62 -19.64
C GLU A 86 2.02 -0.83 -18.91
N ALA A 87 2.39 0.10 -18.02
CA ALA A 87 3.62 -0.01 -17.24
C ALA A 87 3.60 -1.18 -16.23
N TRP A 88 2.44 -1.55 -15.72
CA TRP A 88 2.28 -2.64 -14.75
C TRP A 88 2.16 -4.00 -15.43
N GLY A 89 1.59 -4.09 -16.64
CA GLY A 89 1.47 -5.32 -17.41
C GLY A 89 2.82 -6.00 -17.70
N VAL A 90 3.89 -5.21 -17.80
CA VAL A 90 5.25 -5.73 -18.03
C VAL A 90 5.91 -6.24 -16.73
N ARG A 91 5.36 -5.90 -15.55
CA ARG A 91 6.01 -6.13 -14.26
C ARG A 91 5.46 -7.37 -13.56
N ARG A 92 6.33 -8.37 -13.33
CA ARG A 92 6.03 -9.49 -12.43
C ARG A 92 6.34 -9.13 -10.97
N LEU A 93 5.36 -9.33 -10.09
CA LEU A 93 5.57 -9.18 -8.65
C LEU A 93 6.31 -10.42 -8.12
N ARG A 94 7.39 -10.19 -7.36
CA ARG A 94 8.16 -11.27 -6.74
C ARG A 94 7.32 -11.90 -5.63
N GLY A 95 7.53 -13.19 -5.35
CA GLY A 95 6.74 -13.90 -4.35
C GLY A 95 5.30 -14.20 -4.75
N PHE A 96 4.79 -13.71 -5.91
CA PHE A 96 3.52 -14.13 -6.51
C PHE A 96 3.64 -15.40 -7.37
N ALA A 97 4.83 -15.70 -7.91
CA ALA A 97 5.09 -16.96 -8.61
C ALA A 97 5.19 -18.14 -7.62
N GLU A 98 5.80 -17.91 -6.46
CA GLU A 98 5.95 -18.88 -5.36
C GLU A 98 4.60 -19.34 -4.76
N ILE A 99 3.53 -18.60 -5.06
CA ILE A 99 2.16 -18.80 -4.60
C ILE A 99 1.44 -19.91 -5.33
N HIS A 100 1.63 -19.94 -6.64
CA HIS A 100 0.98 -20.89 -7.52
C HIS A 100 1.53 -22.31 -7.33
N ILE A 101 2.73 -22.44 -6.76
CA ILE A 101 3.40 -23.71 -6.48
C ILE A 101 2.99 -24.17 -5.07
N GLY A 102 1.72 -24.51 -4.89
CA GLY A 102 1.17 -25.47 -3.91
C GLY A 102 1.77 -25.62 -2.50
N ASN A 103 2.41 -24.64 -1.88
CA ASN A 103 3.15 -24.86 -0.62
C ASN A 103 2.86 -23.82 0.48
N TYR A 104 1.59 -23.49 0.68
CA TYR A 104 1.18 -22.57 1.75
C TYR A 104 0.79 -23.20 3.07
N HIS A 105 0.59 -24.51 3.09
CA HIS A 105 0.21 -25.22 4.30
C HIS A 105 1.38 -25.35 5.30
N VAL A 106 2.61 -25.07 4.88
CA VAL A 106 3.82 -25.28 5.72
C VAL A 106 4.20 -24.04 6.57
N ALA A 107 3.63 -22.86 6.29
CA ALA A 107 4.06 -21.61 6.95
C ALA A 107 3.17 -21.17 8.14
N LEU A 108 2.17 -21.97 8.52
CA LEU A 108 1.27 -21.70 9.65
C LEU A 108 1.60 -22.53 10.91
N THR A 109 2.68 -23.31 10.90
CA THR A 109 3.00 -24.34 11.92
C THR A 109 4.27 -24.08 12.76
N HIS A 110 4.74 -22.84 12.89
CA HIS A 110 5.75 -22.50 13.90
C HIS A 110 5.51 -21.13 14.55
#